data_AF-A0A252F5N0-F1
#
_entry.id   AF-A0A252F5N0-F1
#
_cell.length_a   1.000
_cell.length_b   1.000
_cell.length_c   1.000
_cell.angle_alpha   90.00
_cell.angle_beta   90.00
_cell.angle_gamma   90.00
#
_symmetry.space_group_name_H-M   'P 1'
#
loop_
_entity.id
_entity.type
_entity.pdbx_description
1 polymer ?
#
loop_
_entity_poly.entity_id
_entity_poly.type
_entity_poly.pdbx_seq_one_letter_code
_entity_poly.pdbx_strand_id
1 'polypeptide(L)'
;MKRLIFMGKHIVPAARILFEGDDRYTPKQYSLWPELEVTLHDDGRYAVWVNLIDDAELLQDTKRDTRGLIAKLTPYVDEIIED
;
A
#
# COMPACT_ATOMS: atom_id res chain seq x y z
N MET A 1 12.54 10.07 2.58
CA MET A 1 11.67 8.92 2.19
C MET A 1 10.24 9.26 2.57
N LYS A 2 9.21 8.71 1.91
CA LYS A 2 7.81 8.93 2.33
C LYS A 2 7.08 7.62 2.60
N ARG A 3 6.21 7.59 3.60
CA ARG A 3 5.33 6.46 3.89
C ARG A 3 3.88 6.94 3.76
N LEU A 4 3.10 6.24 2.94
CA LEU A 4 1.68 6.48 2.75
C LEU A 4 0.92 5.41 3.54
N ILE A 5 0.14 5.82 4.53
CA ILE A 5 -0.57 4.92 5.43
C ILE A 5 -2.06 4.91 5.08
N PHE A 6 -2.64 3.71 5.03
CA PHE A 6 -4.06 3.47 4.73
C PHE A 6 -4.67 2.61 5.84
N MET A 7 -5.81 3.02 6.36
CA MET A 7 -6.48 2.39 7.49
C MET A 7 -7.97 2.13 7.22
N GLY A 8 -8.51 1.11 7.87
CA GLY A 8 -9.94 0.79 7.85
C GLY A 8 -10.53 0.74 6.42
N LYS A 9 -11.48 1.62 6.13
CA LYS A 9 -12.22 1.62 4.85
C LYS A 9 -11.36 1.96 3.62
N HIS A 10 -10.17 2.54 3.81
CA HIS A 10 -9.29 2.93 2.69
C HIS A 10 -8.30 1.84 2.27
N ILE A 11 -8.14 0.78 3.08
CA ILE A 11 -7.26 -0.35 2.76
C ILE A 11 -7.72 -1.07 1.50
N VAL A 12 -9.00 -1.45 1.42
CA VAL A 12 -9.54 -2.22 0.29
C VAL A 12 -9.39 -1.48 -1.05
N PRO A 13 -9.78 -0.19 -1.21
CA PRO A 13 -9.57 0.51 -2.47
C PRO A 13 -8.09 0.72 -2.81
N ALA A 14 -7.22 0.99 -1.82
CA ALA A 14 -5.78 1.12 -2.04
C ALA A 14 -5.15 -0.19 -2.54
N ALA A 15 -5.48 -1.30 -1.87
CA ALA A 15 -5.06 -2.63 -2.26
C ALA A 15 -5.52 -3.00 -3.67
N ARG A 16 -6.77 -2.65 -4.03
CA ARG A 16 -7.28 -2.89 -5.39
C ARG A 16 -6.42 -2.19 -6.44
N ILE A 17 -5.99 -0.95 -6.20
CA ILE A 17 -5.13 -0.20 -7.13
C ILE A 17 -3.74 -0.83 -7.25
N LEU A 18 -3.18 -1.27 -6.12
CA LEU A 18 -1.83 -1.84 -6.05
C LEU A 18 -1.74 -3.21 -6.74
N PHE A 19 -2.75 -4.05 -6.53
CA PHE A 19 -2.76 -5.47 -6.90
C PHE A 19 -3.77 -5.81 -8.00
N GLU A 20 -4.29 -4.81 -8.72
CA GLU A 20 -5.14 -5.05 -9.89
C GLU A 20 -4.43 -5.97 -10.90
N GLY A 21 -5.03 -7.15 -11.14
CA GLY A 21 -4.51 -8.19 -12.03
C GLY A 21 -3.62 -9.24 -11.38
N ASP A 22 -3.43 -9.25 -10.05
CA ASP A 22 -2.83 -10.39 -9.34
C ASP A 22 -3.92 -11.43 -9.04
N ASP A 23 -3.80 -12.64 -9.59
CA ASP A 23 -4.78 -13.72 -9.41
C ASP A 23 -4.89 -14.21 -7.95
N ARG A 24 -3.95 -13.83 -7.09
CA ARG A 24 -3.99 -14.10 -5.64
C ARG A 24 -4.84 -13.08 -4.87
N TYR A 25 -5.40 -12.09 -5.54
CA TYR A 25 -6.18 -11.01 -4.94
C TYR A 25 -7.59 -11.49 -4.52
N THR A 26 -7.91 -11.42 -3.22
CA THR A 26 -9.29 -11.48 -2.75
C THR A 26 -9.61 -10.32 -1.80
N PRO A 27 -10.61 -9.45 -2.07
CA PRO A 27 -10.92 -8.29 -1.21
C PRO A 27 -11.12 -8.62 0.27
N LYS A 28 -11.58 -9.85 0.57
CA LYS A 28 -11.81 -10.35 1.92
C LYS A 28 -10.53 -10.45 2.76
N GLN A 29 -9.39 -10.79 2.15
CA GLN A 29 -8.11 -10.86 2.86
C GLN A 29 -7.66 -9.47 3.32
N TYR A 30 -7.78 -8.47 2.44
CA TYR A 30 -7.36 -7.10 2.69
C TYR A 30 -8.20 -6.39 3.76
N SER A 31 -9.49 -6.72 3.88
CA SER A 31 -10.36 -6.14 4.91
C SER A 31 -10.00 -6.54 6.35
N LEU A 32 -9.12 -7.52 6.52
CA LEU A 32 -8.68 -7.98 7.85
C LEU A 32 -7.41 -7.25 8.32
N TRP A 33 -6.79 -6.48 7.44
CA TRP A 33 -5.56 -5.77 7.78
C TRP A 33 -5.86 -4.54 8.63
N PRO A 34 -5.10 -4.30 9.71
CA PRO A 34 -5.28 -3.10 10.50
C PRO A 34 -4.75 -1.87 9.74
N GLU A 35 -3.62 -2.02 9.06
CA GLU A 35 -2.93 -0.94 8.37
C GLU A 35 -2.19 -1.47 7.13
N LEU A 36 -2.32 -0.75 6.03
CA LEU A 36 -1.56 -0.95 4.81
C LEU A 36 -0.61 0.23 4.64
N GLU A 37 0.63 -0.04 4.29
CA GLU A 37 1.66 0.97 4.08
C GLU A 37 2.25 0.85 2.67
N VAL A 38 2.48 2.01 2.07
CA VAL A 38 3.31 2.14 0.87
C VAL A 38 4.52 3.01 1.17
N THR A 39 5.70 2.41 1.16
CA THR A 39 6.98 3.13 1.32
C THR A 39 7.46 3.61 -0.04
N LEU A 40 7.57 4.93 -0.24
CA LEU A 40 8.03 5.58 -1.45
C LEU A 40 9.47 6.09 -1.28
N HIS A 41 10.35 5.63 -2.16
CA HIS A 41 11.74 6.05 -2.24
C HIS A 41 11.91 7.28 -3.14
N ASP A 42 12.97 8.04 -2.92
CA ASP A 42 13.26 9.28 -3.65
C ASP A 42 13.52 9.05 -5.16
N ASP A 43 13.85 7.82 -5.55
CA ASP A 43 14.04 7.41 -6.95
C ASP A 43 12.76 6.94 -7.65
N GLY A 44 11.61 7.10 -7.00
CA GLY A 44 10.29 6.75 -7.56
C GLY A 44 9.95 5.25 -7.48
N ARG A 45 10.74 4.45 -6.76
CA ARG A 45 10.37 3.07 -6.41
C ARG A 45 9.52 3.03 -5.15
N TYR A 46 8.71 1.98 -5.02
CA TYR A 46 7.90 1.77 -3.83
C TYR A 46 7.83 0.30 -3.42
N ALA A 47 7.66 0.07 -2.12
CA ALA A 47 7.34 -1.22 -1.51
C ALA A 47 5.95 -1.16 -0.85
N VAL A 48 5.32 -2.32 -0.65
CA VAL A 48 4.00 -2.42 -0.01
C VAL A 48 4.08 -3.36 1.18
N TRP A 49 3.60 -2.89 2.32
CA TRP A 49 3.63 -3.61 3.59
C TRP A 49 2.24 -3.66 4.21
N VAL A 50 1.96 -4.71 4.96
CA VAL A 50 0.86 -4.72 5.93
C VAL A 50 1.46 -4.66 7.34
N ASN A 51 1.02 -3.69 8.13
CA ASN A 51 1.42 -3.55 9.52
C ASN A 51 0.36 -4.23 10.39
N LEU A 52 0.73 -5.33 11.01
CA LEU A 52 -0.06 -6.10 11.97
C LEU A 52 0.26 -5.62 13.39
N ILE A 53 -0.52 -6.07 14.38
CA ILE A 53 -0.37 -5.62 15.79
C ILE A 53 1.05 -5.88 16.32
N ASP A 54 1.64 -7.02 15.98
CA ASP A 54 2.94 -7.47 16.51
C ASP A 54 3.99 -7.72 15.41
N ASP A 55 3.66 -7.48 14.13
CA ASP A 55 4.52 -7.83 12.99
C ASP A 55 4.27 -6.93 11.78
N ALA A 56 5.14 -6.99 10.78
CA ALA A 56 4.93 -6.37 9.48
C ALA A 56 5.28 -7.36 8.36
N GLU A 57 4.37 -7.55 7.41
CA GLU A 57 4.56 -8.46 6.28
C GLU A 57 4.78 -7.67 4.99
N LEU A 58 5.85 -8.01 4.27
CA LEU A 58 6.15 -7.46 2.95
C LEU A 58 5.26 -8.13 1.90
N LEU A 59 4.29 -7.38 1.38
CA LEU A 59 3.37 -7.85 0.34
C LEU A 59 3.98 -7.71 -1.05
N GLN A 60 4.78 -6.66 -1.25
CA GLN A 60 5.45 -6.40 -2.51
C GLN A 60 6.80 -5.76 -2.28
N ASP A 61 7.83 -6.42 -2.79
CA ASP A 61 9.18 -5.86 -2.83
C ASP A 61 9.24 -4.60 -3.73
N THR A 62 10.33 -3.86 -3.55
CA THR A 62 10.59 -2.55 -4.12
C THR A 62 10.57 -2.60 -5.65
N LYS A 63 9.63 -1.89 -6.28
CA LYS A 63 9.56 -1.77 -7.74
C LYS A 63 9.25 -0.34 -8.20
N ARG A 64 9.60 -0.02 -9.44
CA ARG A 64 9.27 1.28 -10.04
C ARG A 64 7.77 1.44 -10.27
N ASP A 65 7.25 2.64 -10.03
CA ASP A 65 5.87 2.97 -10.39
C ASP A 65 5.71 3.27 -11.89
N THR A 66 5.74 2.22 -12.72
CA THR A 66 5.58 2.37 -14.18
C THR A 66 4.14 2.65 -14.63
N ARG A 67 3.16 2.48 -13.74
CA ARG A 67 1.72 2.61 -14.05
C ARG A 67 1.07 3.85 -13.39
N GLY A 68 1.85 4.67 -12.70
CA GLY A 68 1.34 5.84 -11.97
C GLY A 68 0.35 5.46 -10.86
N LEU A 69 0.56 4.33 -10.18
CA LEU A 69 -0.30 3.85 -9.11
C LEU A 69 -0.25 4.77 -7.90
N ILE A 70 0.92 5.33 -7.57
CA ILE A 70 1.08 6.18 -6.38
C ILE A 70 0.17 7.41 -6.45
N ALA A 71 0.09 8.05 -7.62
CA ALA A 71 -0.82 9.18 -7.83
C ALA A 71 -2.30 8.79 -7.69
N LYS A 72 -2.67 7.55 -8.05
CA LYS A 72 -4.03 7.03 -7.90
C LYS A 72 -4.38 6.70 -6.45
N LEU A 73 -3.37 6.46 -5.61
CA LEU A 73 -3.56 6.16 -4.18
C LEU A 73 -3.82 7.42 -3.34
N THR A 74 -3.35 8.58 -3.76
CA THR A 74 -3.48 9.86 -3.02
C THR A 74 -4.85 10.13 -2.40
N PRO A 75 -5.99 9.89 -3.08
CA PRO A 75 -7.32 10.13 -2.50
C PRO A 75 -7.69 9.24 -1.31
N TYR A 76 -6.96 8.15 -1.08
CA TYR A 76 -7.23 7.16 -0.05
C TYR A 76 -6.22 7.21 1.11
N VAL A 77 -5.19 8.05 1.01
CA VAL A 77 -4.14 8.13 2.04
C VAL A 77 -4.73 8.76 3.30
N ASP A 78 -4.59 8.07 4.42
CA ASP A 78 -5.01 8.59 5.73
C ASP A 78 -3.90 9.42 6.38
N GLU A 79 -2.65 8.99 6.23
CA GLU A 79 -1.48 9.69 6.80
C GLU A 79 -0.27 9.60 5.86
N ILE A 80 0.50 10.70 5.81
CA ILE A 80 1.79 10.77 5.12
C ILE A 80 2.86 11.05 6.17
N ILE A 81 3.82 10.14 6.30
CA ILE A 81 5.00 10.32 7.14
C ILE A 81 6.18 10.64 6.22
N GLU A 82 6.84 11.77 6.44
CA GLU A 82 8.03 12.20 5.70
C GLU A 82 9.25 12.10 6.62
N ASP A 83 10.25 11.31 6.21
CA ASP A 83 11.59 11.26 6.79
C ASP A 83 12.55 12.19 6.03
#